data_AF-A0A944XX15-F1
#
_entry.id   AF-A0A944XX15-F1
#
_cell.length_a   1.000
_cell.length_b   1.000
_cell.length_c   1.000
_cell.angle_alpha   90.00
_cell.angle_beta   90.00
_cell.angle_gamma   90.00
#
_symmetry.space_group_name_H-M   'P 1'
#
loop_
_entity.id
_entity.type
_entity.pdbx_description
1 polymer ?
#
loop_
_entity_poly.entity_id
_entity_poly.type
_entity_poly.pdbx_seq_one_letter_code
_entity_poly.pdbx_strand_id
1 'polypeptide(L)'
;MIHSFNKKILSLTAAMAVAVAAISFAPSAIAGTVENLERERAIAIETMLNPELKTDERHAKVELFKRRLVDLERMALRDPSLKGRNTRNIRRLFENYDLSFLIHASVEKNLNVLDAWLEQIGVSTQTVMSATTRRR
;
A
#
# COMPACT_ATOMS: atom_id res chain seq x y z
N MET A 1 -31.07 -48.26 13.76
CA MET A 1 -29.75 -47.67 13.44
C MET A 1 -29.82 -46.52 12.40
N ILE A 2 -30.77 -46.53 11.47
CA ILE A 2 -30.90 -45.54 10.37
C ILE A 2 -31.30 -44.12 10.87
N HIS A 3 -32.15 -43.99 11.88
CA HIS A 3 -32.60 -42.69 12.40
C HIS A 3 -31.50 -41.85 13.09
N SER A 4 -30.49 -42.50 13.68
CA SER A 4 -29.36 -41.81 14.33
C SER A 4 -28.39 -41.20 13.31
N PHE A 5 -28.21 -41.88 12.17
CA PHE A 5 -27.37 -41.43 11.07
C PHE A 5 -27.92 -40.16 10.41
N ASN A 6 -29.23 -40.09 10.18
CA ASN A 6 -29.87 -38.89 9.61
C ASN A 6 -29.79 -37.68 10.53
N LYS A 7 -29.89 -37.86 11.86
CA LYS A 7 -29.69 -36.76 12.82
C LYS A 7 -28.27 -36.20 12.80
N LYS A 8 -27.25 -37.07 12.66
CA LYS A 8 -25.85 -36.65 12.54
C LYS A 8 -25.58 -35.88 11.26
N ILE A 9 -26.12 -36.34 10.13
CA ILE A 9 -26.00 -35.65 8.84
C ILE A 9 -26.71 -34.28 8.90
N LEU A 10 -27.92 -34.22 9.49
CA LEU A 10 -28.66 -32.97 9.65
C LEU A 10 -27.95 -31.98 10.60
N SER A 11 -27.29 -32.47 11.65
CA SER A 11 -26.48 -31.62 12.54
C SER A 11 -25.19 -31.13 11.88
N LEU A 12 -24.59 -31.94 10.99
CA LEU A 12 -23.39 -31.56 10.25
C LEU A 12 -23.72 -30.48 9.20
N THR A 13 -24.83 -30.62 8.48
CA THR A 13 -25.29 -29.62 7.52
C THR A 13 -25.72 -28.33 8.20
N ALA A 14 -26.37 -28.41 9.37
CA ALA A 14 -26.71 -27.24 10.18
C ALA A 14 -25.44 -26.51 10.69
N ALA A 15 -24.44 -27.24 11.19
CA ALA A 15 -23.17 -26.64 11.62
C ALA A 15 -22.42 -25.97 10.47
N MET A 16 -22.44 -26.57 9.27
CA MET A 16 -21.81 -26.01 8.08
C MET A 16 -22.54 -24.76 7.58
N ALA A 17 -23.88 -24.73 7.65
CA ALA A 17 -24.68 -23.56 7.29
C ALA A 17 -24.43 -22.37 8.25
N VAL A 18 -24.27 -22.63 9.54
CA VAL A 18 -23.91 -21.60 10.54
C VAL A 18 -22.50 -21.04 10.29
N ALA A 19 -21.54 -21.90 9.94
CA ALA A 19 -20.18 -21.47 9.63
C ALA A 19 -20.10 -20.60 8.37
N VAL A 20 -20.88 -20.92 7.32
CA VAL A 20 -20.93 -20.11 6.09
C VAL A 20 -21.63 -18.76 6.33
N ALA A 21 -22.71 -18.75 7.13
CA ALA A 21 -23.39 -17.50 7.47
C ALA A 21 -22.50 -16.55 8.29
N ALA A 22 -21.64 -17.07 9.17
CA ALA A 22 -20.71 -16.27 9.97
C ALA A 22 -19.66 -15.53 9.13
N ILE A 23 -19.27 -16.07 7.97
CA ILE A 23 -18.31 -15.41 7.05
C ILE A 23 -18.96 -14.20 6.38
N SER A 24 -20.27 -14.25 6.08
CA SER A 24 -21.01 -13.17 5.43
C SER A 24 -21.19 -11.92 6.31
N PHE A 25 -21.02 -12.04 7.62
CA PHE A 25 -21.08 -10.91 8.58
C PHE A 25 -19.69 -10.44 9.04
N ALA A 26 -18.60 -10.95 8.46
CA ALA A 26 -17.29 -10.40 8.74
C ALA A 26 -17.29 -8.92 8.33
N PRO A 27 -17.02 -7.97 9.24
CA PRO A 27 -16.95 -6.57 8.88
C PRO A 27 -15.86 -6.43 7.82
N SER A 28 -16.20 -5.79 6.70
CA SER A 28 -15.19 -5.40 5.72
C SER A 28 -14.13 -4.60 6.45
N ALA A 29 -12.85 -4.97 6.29
CA ALA A 29 -11.77 -4.21 6.88
C ALA A 29 -11.80 -2.80 6.29
N ILE A 30 -12.34 -1.84 7.05
CA ILE A 30 -12.34 -0.43 6.66
C ILE A 30 -10.89 0.03 6.80
N ALA A 31 -10.18 0.12 5.68
CA ALA A 31 -8.88 0.78 5.63
C ALA A 31 -9.07 2.26 5.98
N GLY A 32 -8.28 2.76 6.94
CA GLY A 32 -8.21 4.18 7.21
C GLY A 32 -7.51 4.93 6.07
N THR A 33 -7.48 6.26 6.18
CA THR A 33 -6.81 7.15 5.22
C THR A 33 -5.33 6.78 5.03
N VAL A 34 -4.64 6.47 6.12
CA VAL A 34 -3.23 6.08 6.14
C VAL A 34 -3.03 4.72 5.46
N GLU A 35 -3.82 3.72 5.82
CA GLU A 35 -3.69 2.37 5.24
C GLU A 35 -3.96 2.38 3.72
N ASN A 36 -4.89 3.21 3.26
CA ASN A 36 -5.17 3.37 1.84
C ASN A 36 -4.02 4.06 1.10
N LEU A 37 -3.45 5.12 1.69
CA LEU A 37 -2.27 5.81 1.16
C LEU A 37 -1.08 4.85 1.04
N GLU A 38 -0.78 4.11 2.09
CA GLU A 38 0.32 3.14 2.11
C GLU A 38 0.16 2.05 1.03
N ARG A 39 -1.08 1.57 0.82
CA ARG A 39 -1.39 0.58 -0.22
C ARG A 39 -1.13 1.13 -1.62
N GLU A 40 -1.70 2.29 -1.96
CA GLU A 40 -1.51 2.87 -3.30
C GLU A 40 -0.05 3.26 -3.53
N ARG A 41 0.67 3.70 -2.49
CA ARG A 41 2.10 4.01 -2.59
C ARG A 41 2.92 2.76 -2.92
N ALA A 42 2.64 1.64 -2.25
CA ALA A 42 3.31 0.37 -2.53
C ALA A 42 3.11 -0.06 -3.99
N ILE A 43 1.88 0.03 -4.50
CA ILE A 43 1.54 -0.29 -5.90
C ILE A 43 2.27 0.66 -6.87
N ALA A 44 2.36 1.95 -6.55
CA ALA A 44 3.06 2.92 -7.38
C ALA A 44 4.57 2.61 -7.46
N ILE A 45 5.21 2.31 -6.33
CA ILE A 45 6.63 1.93 -6.29
C ILE A 45 6.87 0.64 -7.08
N GLU A 46 6.03 -0.38 -6.86
CA GLU A 46 6.12 -1.64 -7.61
C GLU A 46 6.00 -1.42 -9.12
N THR A 47 5.06 -0.57 -9.54
CA THR A 47 4.87 -0.23 -10.95
C THR A 47 6.07 0.52 -11.52
N MET A 48 6.63 1.48 -10.78
CA MET A 48 7.81 2.25 -11.20
C MET A 48 9.04 1.34 -11.37
N LEU A 49 9.19 0.32 -10.53
CA LEU A 49 10.33 -0.58 -10.52
C LEU A 49 10.15 -1.86 -11.37
N ASN A 50 8.96 -2.11 -11.94
CA ASN A 50 8.68 -3.33 -12.68
C ASN A 50 9.55 -3.41 -13.97
N PRO A 51 10.47 -4.37 -14.11
CA PRO A 51 11.35 -4.46 -15.28
C PRO A 51 10.64 -4.91 -16.58
N GLU A 52 9.46 -5.51 -16.48
CA GLU A 52 8.70 -6.05 -17.61
C GLU A 52 7.94 -4.99 -18.39
N LEU A 53 7.72 -3.81 -17.80
CA LEU A 53 7.00 -2.71 -18.45
C LEU A 53 7.89 -1.96 -19.44
N LYS A 54 7.35 -1.72 -20.64
CA LYS A 54 7.96 -0.80 -21.60
C LYS A 54 7.94 0.63 -21.04
N THR A 55 8.85 1.47 -21.53
CA THR A 55 8.99 2.88 -21.10
C THR A 55 7.65 3.63 -21.19
N ASP A 56 6.98 3.59 -22.33
CA ASP A 56 5.72 4.32 -22.55
C ASP A 56 4.58 3.82 -21.64
N GLU A 57 4.47 2.50 -21.48
CA GLU A 57 3.48 1.86 -20.59
C GLU A 57 3.73 2.24 -19.12
N ARG A 58 5.01 2.31 -18.71
CA ARG A 58 5.41 2.76 -17.38
C ARG A 58 5.03 4.22 -17.18
N HIS A 59 5.34 5.11 -18.12
CA HIS A 59 4.96 6.51 -18.03
C HIS A 59 3.45 6.70 -17.89
N ALA A 60 2.65 6.02 -18.73
CA ALA A 60 1.20 6.09 -18.67
C ALA A 60 0.64 5.63 -17.30
N LYS A 61 1.17 4.53 -16.75
CA LYS A 61 0.77 4.02 -15.43
C LYS A 61 1.22 4.95 -14.30
N VAL A 62 2.42 5.51 -14.38
CA VAL A 62 2.93 6.47 -13.38
C VAL A 62 2.04 7.71 -13.32
N GLU A 63 1.64 8.28 -14.46
CA GLU A 63 0.73 9.44 -14.48
C GLU A 63 -0.65 9.12 -13.85
N LEU A 64 -1.16 7.91 -14.06
CA LEU A 64 -2.41 7.46 -13.43
C LEU A 64 -2.28 7.43 -11.90
N PHE A 65 -1.22 6.84 -11.36
CA PHE A 65 -1.03 6.75 -9.91
C PHE A 65 -0.63 8.07 -9.28
N LYS A 66 0.10 8.95 -9.98
CA LYS A 66 0.41 10.31 -9.51
C LYS A 66 -0.84 11.05 -9.07
N ARG A 67 -1.87 11.09 -9.92
CA ARG A 67 -3.13 11.77 -9.60
C ARG A 67 -3.80 11.19 -8.35
N ARG A 68 -3.88 9.85 -8.27
CA ARG A 68 -4.48 9.16 -7.12
C ARG A 68 -3.69 9.40 -5.83
N LEU A 69 -2.37 9.33 -5.89
CA LEU A 69 -1.50 9.58 -4.74
C LEU A 69 -1.63 11.01 -4.25
N VAL A 70 -1.69 12.02 -5.13
CA VAL A 70 -1.91 13.41 -4.71
C VAL A 70 -3.17 13.56 -3.87
N ASP A 71 -4.27 12.93 -4.31
CA ASP A 71 -5.54 13.00 -3.59
C ASP A 71 -5.44 12.29 -2.23
N LEU A 72 -4.82 11.12 -2.16
CA LEU A 72 -4.65 10.37 -0.91
C LEU A 72 -3.68 11.04 0.06
N GLU A 73 -2.60 11.62 -0.43
CA GLU A 73 -1.65 12.40 0.36
C GLU A 73 -2.37 13.62 0.97
N ARG A 74 -3.17 14.33 0.17
CA ARG A 74 -3.98 15.45 0.67
C ARG A 74 -5.03 15.00 1.68
N MET A 75 -5.68 13.85 1.47
CA MET A 75 -6.62 13.29 2.44
C MET A 75 -5.92 12.97 3.75
N ALA A 76 -4.76 12.29 3.73
CA ALA A 76 -4.00 11.97 4.92
C ALA A 76 -3.51 13.23 5.65
N LEU A 77 -2.96 14.23 4.95
CA LEU A 77 -2.49 15.48 5.57
C LEU A 77 -3.63 16.30 6.21
N ARG A 78 -4.85 16.17 5.69
CA ARG A 78 -6.02 16.92 6.16
C ARG A 78 -6.95 16.13 7.08
N ASP A 79 -6.67 14.85 7.30
CA ASP A 79 -7.53 13.99 8.10
C ASP A 79 -7.49 14.40 9.59
N PRO A 80 -8.61 14.91 10.14
CA PRO A 80 -8.64 15.33 11.54
C PRO A 80 -8.47 14.15 12.51
N SER A 81 -8.77 12.91 12.08
CA SER A 81 -8.67 11.70 12.91
C SER A 81 -7.22 11.28 13.20
N LEU A 82 -6.26 11.87 12.48
CA LEU A 82 -4.83 11.65 12.70
C LEU A 82 -4.25 12.63 13.74
N LYS A 83 -4.93 13.75 14.01
CA LYS A 83 -4.46 14.75 14.99
C LYS A 83 -4.48 14.17 16.41
N GLY A 84 -3.34 14.19 17.08
CA GLY A 84 -3.18 13.67 18.44
C GLY A 84 -3.19 12.14 18.55
N ARG A 85 -3.33 11.40 17.44
CA ARG A 85 -3.29 9.95 17.42
C ARG A 85 -1.85 9.47 17.21
N ASN A 86 -1.26 8.84 18.23
CA ASN A 86 0.13 8.35 18.19
C ASN A 86 0.20 6.83 17.95
N THR A 87 -0.50 6.31 16.93
CA THR A 87 -0.28 4.92 16.52
C THR A 87 1.06 4.81 15.79
N ARG A 88 1.67 3.63 15.84
CA ARG A 88 2.97 3.36 15.18
C ARG A 88 2.96 3.73 13.70
N ASN A 89 1.86 3.47 12.99
CA ASN A 89 1.75 3.75 11.56
C ASN A 89 1.73 5.26 11.28
N ILE A 90 0.93 6.02 12.04
CA ILE A 90 0.86 7.48 11.90
C ILE A 90 2.19 8.12 12.23
N ARG A 91 2.82 7.68 13.34
CA ARG A 91 4.15 8.18 13.72
C ARG A 91 5.17 7.96 12.60
N ARG A 92 5.21 6.76 12.02
CA ARG A 92 6.12 6.47 10.91
C ARG A 92 5.86 7.28 9.66
N LEU A 93 4.57 7.48 9.33
CA LEU A 93 4.15 8.26 8.16
C LEU A 93 4.73 9.67 8.22
N PHE A 94 4.65 10.31 9.39
CA PHE A 94 5.16 11.68 9.57
C PHE A 94 6.66 11.75 9.88
N GLU A 95 7.24 10.73 10.54
CA GLU A 95 8.70 10.64 10.73
C GLU A 95 9.45 10.47 9.40
N ASN A 96 8.83 9.81 8.42
CA ASN A 96 9.42 9.56 7.10
C ASN A 96 8.64 10.31 6.01
N TYR A 97 8.38 11.61 6.24
CA TYR A 97 7.54 12.45 5.40
C TYR A 97 7.85 12.29 3.90
N ASP A 98 9.12 12.46 3.51
CA ASP A 98 9.54 12.39 2.11
C ASP A 98 9.30 11.02 1.46
N LEU A 99 9.34 9.94 2.24
CA LEU A 99 9.06 8.57 1.76
C LEU A 99 7.56 8.25 1.75
N SER A 100 6.78 8.91 2.60
CA SER A 100 5.36 8.67 2.76
C SER A 100 4.51 9.51 1.82
N PHE A 101 4.92 10.75 1.57
CA PHE A 101 4.25 11.72 0.69
C PHE A 101 5.10 11.97 -0.56
N LEU A 102 5.28 10.93 -1.37
CA LEU A 102 6.20 10.91 -2.52
C LEU A 102 5.93 12.04 -3.51
N ILE A 103 4.67 12.35 -3.77
CA ILE A 103 4.37 13.38 -4.77
C ILE A 103 4.73 14.76 -4.23
N HIS A 104 4.36 15.08 -2.99
CA HIS A 104 4.77 16.34 -2.36
C HIS A 104 6.29 16.47 -2.31
N ALA A 105 6.99 15.43 -1.84
CA ALA A 105 8.45 15.42 -1.76
C ALA A 105 9.12 15.61 -3.14
N SER A 106 8.57 14.98 -4.19
CA SER A 106 9.09 15.12 -5.54
C SER A 106 8.96 16.56 -6.08
N VAL A 107 7.82 17.21 -5.80
CA VAL A 107 7.56 18.60 -6.19
C VAL A 107 8.44 19.57 -5.41
N GLU A 108 8.60 19.37 -4.10
CA GLU A 108 9.46 20.19 -3.23
C GLU A 108 10.93 20.13 -3.68
N LYS A 109 11.40 18.96 -4.10
CA LYS A 109 12.78 18.74 -4.57
C LYS A 109 12.96 19.05 -6.06
N ASN A 110 11.88 19.32 -6.80
CA ASN A 110 11.86 19.50 -8.25
C ASN A 110 12.50 18.31 -9.01
N LEU A 111 12.17 17.10 -8.56
CA LEU A 111 12.65 15.84 -9.13
C LEU A 111 11.47 15.01 -9.67
N ASN A 112 11.76 14.07 -10.56
CA ASN A 112 10.78 13.03 -10.87
C ASN A 112 10.49 12.19 -9.60
N VAL A 113 9.29 11.63 -9.49
CA VAL A 113 8.84 10.84 -8.34
C VAL A 113 9.78 9.68 -8.05
N LEU A 114 10.23 8.98 -9.09
CA LEU A 114 11.16 7.86 -8.93
C LEU A 114 12.53 8.34 -8.45
N ASP A 115 13.05 9.44 -9.00
CA ASP A 115 14.35 9.98 -8.63
C ASP A 115 14.33 10.48 -7.18
N ALA A 116 13.28 11.20 -6.78
CA ALA A 116 13.08 11.65 -5.41
C ALA A 116 13.01 10.47 -4.42
N TRP A 117 12.34 9.39 -4.80
CA TRP A 117 12.25 8.18 -3.98
C TRP A 117 13.61 7.48 -3.87
N LEU A 118 14.32 7.30 -5.00
CA LEU A 118 15.64 6.68 -5.06
C LEU A 118 16.66 7.46 -4.23
N GLU A 119 16.68 8.79 -4.34
CA GLU A 119 17.56 9.64 -3.56
C GLU A 119 17.28 9.50 -2.06
N GLN A 120 16.00 9.44 -1.67
CA GLN A 120 15.60 9.31 -0.28
C GLN A 120 16.00 7.96 0.35
N ILE A 121 16.09 6.88 -0.45
CA ILE A 121 16.61 5.59 -0.01
C ILE A 121 18.14 5.47 -0.15
N GLY A 122 18.83 6.57 -0.50
CA GLY A 122 20.29 6.64 -0.60
C GLY A 122 20.86 6.25 -1.96
N VAL A 123 20.01 6.01 -2.96
CA VAL A 123 20.41 5.70 -4.34
C VAL A 123 20.46 7.00 -5.14
N SER A 124 21.60 7.68 -5.07
CA SER A 124 21.90 8.85 -5.90
C SER A 124 22.72 8.47 -7.12
N THR A 125 22.79 9.34 -8.13
CA THR A 125 23.71 9.18 -9.26
C THR A 125 25.14 8.96 -8.80
N GLN A 126 25.61 9.70 -7.79
CA GLN A 126 26.95 9.53 -7.23
C GLN A 126 27.14 8.15 -6.59
N THR A 127 26.13 7.67 -5.85
CA THR A 127 26.15 6.33 -5.23
C THR A 127 26.21 5.24 -6.31
N VAL A 128 25.44 5.38 -7.39
CA VAL A 128 25.44 4.43 -8.51
C VAL A 128 26.75 4.46 -9.30
N MET A 129 27.31 5.65 -9.57
CA MET A 129 28.57 5.80 -10.32
C MET A 129 29.80 5.35 -9.54
N SER A 130 29.78 5.47 -8.21
CA SER A 130 30.86 4.96 -7.35
C SER A 130 30.69 3.48 -6.97
N ALA A 131 29.53 2.88 -7.25
CA ALA A 131 29.28 1.48 -6.93
C ALA A 131 30.18 0.56 -7.76
N THR A 132 30.97 -0.26 -7.07
CA THR A 132 31.75 -1.33 -7.69
C THR A 132 31.05 -2.66 -7.48
N THR A 133 30.74 -3.36 -8.56
CA THR A 133 30.18 -4.73 -8.49
C THR A 133 31.23 -5.70 -7.94
N ARG A 134 31.15 -6.03 -6.65
CA ARG A 134 31.95 -7.10 -6.06
C ARG A 134 31.17 -8.41 -6.10
N ARG A 135 31.59 -9.34 -6.96
CA ARG A 135 31.07 -10.72 -6.93
C ARG A 135 31.56 -11.39 -5.63
N ARG A 136 30.66 -12.05 -4.91
CA ARG A 136 30.97 -12.94 -3.78
C ARG A 136 31.00 -14.37 -4.27
#